data_AF-A0A811XXX3-F1
#
_entry.id   AF-A0A811XXX3-F1
#
_cell.length_a   1.000
_cell.length_b   1.000
_cell.length_c   1.000
_cell.angle_alpha   90.00
_cell.angle_beta   90.00
_cell.angle_gamma   90.00
#
_symmetry.space_group_name_H-M   'P 1'
#
loop_
_entity.id
_entity.type
_entity.pdbx_description
1 polymer ?
#
loop_
_entity_poly.entity_id
_entity_poly.type
_entity_poly.pdbx_seq_one_letter_code
_entity_poly.pdbx_strand_id
1 'polypeptide(L)'
;MAGLPHWIIKETQHLLAEPVPGIKAEPDESNTHYFHLVVAAPKVRFMTKIYHPNVDKLGRICLDILKDKWSPALQIRTVLLSIQALLSAPNPDDPLANDVVEQWKTNKAQAIETARA
;
A
#
# COMPACT_ATOMS: atom_id res chain seq x y z
N MET A 1 14.76 1.98 -37.10
CA MET A 1 13.92 1.34 -36.08
C MET A 1 12.53 1.21 -36.67
N ALA A 2 12.01 -0.02 -36.84
CA ALA A 2 10.65 -0.21 -37.33
C ALA A 2 9.67 0.26 -36.24
N GLY A 3 8.72 1.13 -36.60
CA GLY A 3 7.74 1.66 -35.66
C GLY A 3 6.81 0.57 -35.12
N LEU A 4 6.20 0.84 -33.96
CA LEU A 4 5.21 -0.05 -33.35
C LEU A 4 4.04 -0.31 -34.33
N PRO A 5 3.51 -1.55 -34.41
CA PRO A 5 2.29 -1.82 -35.15
C PRO A 5 1.13 -0.94 -34.65
N HIS A 6 0.33 -0.44 -35.58
CA HIS A 6 -0.75 0.51 -35.27
C HIS A 6 -1.78 -0.03 -34.25
N TRP A 7 -2.02 -1.34 -34.21
CA TRP A 7 -2.90 -1.94 -33.21
C TRP A 7 -2.34 -1.86 -31.79
N ILE A 8 -1.02 -2.00 -31.62
CA ILE A 8 -0.32 -1.88 -30.32
C ILE A 8 -0.41 -0.44 -29.82
N ILE A 9 -0.21 0.53 -30.72
CA ILE A 9 -0.33 1.96 -30.39
C ILE A 9 -1.76 2.27 -29.93
N LYS A 10 -2.79 1.79 -30.65
CA LYS A 10 -4.19 1.99 -30.28
C LYS A 10 -4.55 1.35 -28.94
N GLU A 11 -4.11 0.11 -28.70
CA GLU A 11 -4.37 -0.59 -27.44
C GLU A 11 -3.69 0.11 -26.27
N THR A 12 -2.42 0.52 -26.44
CA THR A 12 -1.68 1.29 -25.42
C THR A 12 -2.38 2.61 -25.13
N GLN A 13 -2.86 3.33 -26.16
CA GLN A 13 -3.62 4.56 -25.98
C GLN A 13 -4.94 4.32 -25.25
N HIS A 14 -5.63 3.21 -25.52
CA HIS A 14 -6.86 2.84 -24.82
C HIS A 14 -6.59 2.55 -23.34
N LEU A 15 -5.56 1.77 -23.02
CA LEU A 15 -5.15 1.48 -21.63
C LEU A 15 -4.72 2.75 -20.86
N LEU A 16 -4.14 3.74 -21.54
CA LEU A 16 -3.81 5.04 -20.95
C LEU A 16 -5.04 5.92 -20.76
N ALA A 17 -6.02 5.86 -21.66
CA ALA A 17 -7.26 6.64 -21.59
C ALA A 17 -8.25 6.06 -20.56
N GLU A 18 -8.33 4.74 -20.44
CA GLU A 18 -9.22 3.99 -19.55
C GLU A 18 -8.40 3.00 -18.70
N PRO A 19 -7.65 3.50 -17.70
CA PRO A 19 -6.77 2.65 -16.91
C PRO A 19 -7.57 1.70 -16.01
N VAL A 20 -7.14 0.43 -15.96
CA VAL A 20 -7.67 -0.54 -15.01
C VAL A 20 -7.17 -0.17 -13.60
N PRO A 21 -8.05 0.10 -12.62
CA PRO A 21 -7.62 0.52 -11.29
C PRO A 21 -6.65 -0.48 -10.65
N GLY A 22 -5.44 -0.01 -10.33
CA GLY A 22 -4.41 -0.81 -9.69
C GLY A 22 -3.60 -1.70 -10.62
N ILE A 23 -3.80 -1.64 -11.94
CA ILE A 23 -2.97 -2.32 -12.93
C ILE A 23 -2.45 -1.29 -13.92
N LYS A 24 -1.14 -1.21 -14.07
CA LYS A 24 -0.47 -0.44 -15.11
C LYS A 24 0.20 -1.40 -16.08
N ALA A 25 0.04 -1.16 -17.37
CA ALA A 25 0.74 -1.88 -18.42
C ALA A 25 1.61 -0.90 -19.20
N GLU A 26 2.88 -1.24 -19.39
CA GLU A 26 3.83 -0.46 -20.19
C GLU A 26 4.41 -1.37 -21.27
N PRO A 27 4.46 -0.94 -22.55
CA PRO A 27 5.06 -1.76 -23.61
C PRO A 27 6.56 -1.95 -23.37
N ASP A 28 7.08 -3.14 -23.66
CA ASP A 28 8.52 -3.43 -23.60
C ASP A 28 9.25 -2.78 -24.80
N GLU A 29 10.30 -2.00 -24.52
CA GLU A 29 11.05 -1.24 -25.55
C GLU A 29 11.82 -2.16 -26.52
N SER A 30 12.20 -3.35 -26.08
CA SER A 30 12.99 -4.32 -26.86
C SER A 30 12.10 -5.28 -27.65
N ASN A 31 10.89 -5.56 -27.16
CA ASN A 31 9.96 -6.47 -27.80
C ASN A 31 8.52 -5.99 -27.69
N THR A 32 8.02 -5.48 -28.81
CA THR A 32 6.70 -4.86 -28.93
C THR A 32 5.53 -5.82 -28.65
N HIS A 33 5.76 -7.14 -28.62
CA HIS A 33 4.75 -8.13 -28.23
C HIS A 33 4.64 -8.35 -26.72
N TYR A 34 5.51 -7.74 -25.91
CA TYR A 34 5.53 -7.90 -24.46
C TYR A 34 5.15 -6.58 -23.77
N PHE A 35 4.55 -6.72 -22.58
CA PHE A 35 4.18 -5.61 -21.72
C PHE A 35 4.69 -5.87 -20.30
N HIS A 36 5.25 -4.85 -19.67
CA HIS A 36 5.54 -4.83 -18.25
C HIS A 36 4.26 -4.48 -17.47
N LEU A 37 3.85 -5.39 -16.60
CA LEU A 37 2.70 -5.18 -15.73
C LEU A 37 3.16 -4.75 -14.34
N VAL A 38 2.59 -3.66 -13.83
CA VAL A 38 2.75 -3.21 -12.45
C VAL A 38 1.39 -3.29 -11.77
N VAL A 39 1.31 -4.15 -10.76
CA VAL A 39 0.10 -4.32 -9.93
C VAL A 39 0.29 -3.55 -8.63
N ALA A 40 -0.64 -2.65 -8.32
CA ALA A 40 -0.64 -1.87 -7.10
C ALA A 40 -1.06 -2.73 -5.88
N ALA A 41 -0.58 -2.33 -4.70
CA ALA A 41 -0.98 -2.96 -3.44
C ALA A 41 -2.50 -2.79 -3.17
N PRO A 42 -3.12 -3.72 -2.44
CA PRO A 42 -4.50 -3.58 -2.01
C PRO A 42 -4.65 -2.35 -1.10
N LYS A 43 -5.72 -1.59 -1.31
CA LYS A 43 -6.07 -0.47 -0.43
C LYS A 43 -6.77 -1.00 0.81
N VAL A 44 -6.12 -0.90 1.97
CA VAL A 44 -6.65 -1.37 3.25
C VAL A 44 -6.76 -0.20 4.23
N ARG A 45 -7.87 -0.13 4.97
CA ARG A 45 -8.08 0.81 6.07
C ARG A 45 -8.98 0.21 7.14
N PHE A 46 -8.81 0.64 8.38
CA PHE A 46 -9.73 0.31 9.47
C PHE A 46 -11.03 1.09 9.33
N MET A 47 -12.17 0.40 9.49
CA MET A 47 -13.48 1.04 9.60
C MET A 47 -13.78 1.45 11.06
N THR A 48 -13.27 0.65 12.00
CA THR A 48 -13.39 0.89 13.43
C THR A 48 -12.29 1.84 13.88
N LYS A 49 -12.62 2.79 14.75
CA LYS A 49 -11.62 3.66 15.38
C LYS A 49 -10.64 2.81 16.19
N ILE A 50 -9.36 3.15 16.09
CA ILE A 50 -8.28 2.49 16.82
C ILE A 50 -7.25 3.54 17.26
N TYR A 51 -6.72 3.37 18.47
CA TYR A 51 -5.64 4.19 18.99
C TYR A 51 -4.30 3.51 18.72
N HIS A 52 -3.62 3.87 17.63
CA HIS A 52 -2.39 3.20 17.20
C HIS A 52 -1.40 4.15 16.49
N PRO A 53 -0.09 4.10 16.77
CA PRO A 53 0.93 5.00 16.17
C PRO A 53 0.96 5.01 14.63
N ASN A 54 0.73 3.85 14.02
CA ASN A 54 0.75 3.65 12.57
C ASN A 54 -0.63 3.66 11.91
N VAL A 55 -1.68 4.07 12.63
CA VAL A 55 -3.04 4.21 12.06
C VAL A 55 -3.57 5.59 12.37
N ASP A 56 -4.06 6.31 11.35
CA ASP A 56 -4.57 7.66 11.53
C ASP A 56 -6.08 7.69 11.89
N LYS A 57 -6.61 8.91 12.09
CA LYS A 57 -8.02 9.15 12.45
C LYS A 57 -9.03 8.71 11.36
N LEU A 58 -8.57 8.50 10.12
CA LEU A 58 -9.37 8.00 8.99
C LEU A 58 -9.20 6.49 8.77
N GLY A 59 -8.43 5.81 9.62
CA GLY A 59 -8.16 4.38 9.55
C GLY A 59 -7.09 3.99 8.52
N ARG A 60 -6.36 4.94 7.94
CA ARG A 60 -5.26 4.67 7.00
C ARG A 60 -4.09 4.06 7.75
N ILE A 61 -3.41 3.08 7.12
CA ILE A 61 -2.36 2.27 7.74
C ILE A 61 -1.01 2.62 7.13
N CYS A 62 0.02 2.79 7.96
CA CYS A 62 1.42 2.90 7.55
C CYS A 62 2.05 1.52 7.60
N LEU A 63 2.17 0.86 6.46
CA LEU A 63 2.81 -0.46 6.35
C LEU A 63 3.55 -0.54 5.01
N ASP A 64 4.84 -0.85 5.07
CA ASP A 64 5.75 -0.87 3.92
C ASP A 64 5.32 -1.84 2.81
N ILE A 65 4.78 -3.00 3.16
CA ILE A 65 4.24 -3.96 2.19
C ILE A 65 2.97 -3.48 1.47
N LEU A 66 2.36 -2.38 1.92
CA LEU A 66 1.26 -1.69 1.22
C LEU A 66 1.76 -0.49 0.39
N LYS A 67 3.08 -0.26 0.37
CA LYS A 67 3.76 0.85 -0.30
C LYS A 67 4.87 0.32 -1.20
N ASP A 68 6.13 0.58 -0.84
CA ASP A 68 7.35 0.32 -1.61
C ASP A 68 7.81 -1.14 -1.55
N LYS A 69 7.44 -1.88 -0.51
CA LYS A 69 7.75 -3.32 -0.38
C LYS A 69 6.61 -4.23 -0.81
N TRP A 70 5.63 -3.68 -1.52
CA TRP A 70 4.57 -4.48 -2.12
C TRP A 70 5.15 -5.43 -3.17
N SER A 71 4.64 -6.65 -3.18
CA SER A 71 4.93 -7.64 -4.21
C SER A 71 3.64 -8.36 -4.58
N PRO A 72 3.38 -8.62 -5.88
CA PRO A 72 2.20 -9.37 -6.30
C PRO A 72 2.18 -10.82 -5.79
N ALA A 73 3.31 -11.32 -5.26
CA ALA A 73 3.36 -12.61 -4.57
C ALA A 73 2.73 -12.57 -3.15
N LEU A 74 2.53 -11.38 -2.58
CA LEU A 74 1.88 -11.23 -1.28
C LEU A 74 0.37 -11.47 -1.41
N GLN A 75 -0.09 -12.47 -0.68
CA GLN A 75 -1.52 -12.79 -0.61
C GLN A 75 -2.22 -11.92 0.44
N ILE A 76 -3.55 -11.79 0.32
CA ILE A 76 -4.39 -11.10 1.31
C ILE A 76 -4.12 -11.66 2.73
N ARG A 77 -3.95 -12.97 2.88
CA ARG A 77 -3.62 -13.60 4.16
C ARG A 77 -2.32 -13.03 4.76
N THR A 78 -1.27 -12.89 3.96
CA THR A 78 0.02 -12.35 4.40
C THR A 78 -0.13 -10.88 4.80
N VAL A 79 -0.86 -10.09 4.00
CA VAL A 79 -1.17 -8.69 4.32
C VAL A 79 -1.88 -8.57 5.68
N LEU A 80 -2.91 -9.38 5.91
CA LEU A 80 -3.66 -9.37 7.17
C LEU A 80 -2.80 -9.78 8.38
N LEU A 81 -1.92 -10.78 8.21
CA LEU A 81 -0.98 -11.20 9.25
C LEU A 81 0.04 -10.10 9.56
N SER A 82 0.54 -9.39 8.55
CA SER A 82 1.44 -8.25 8.75
C SER A 82 0.75 -7.10 9.47
N ILE A 83 -0.54 -6.83 9.17
CA ILE A 83 -1.34 -5.85 9.92
C ILE A 83 -1.50 -6.29 11.39
N GLN A 84 -1.80 -7.57 11.64
CA GLN A 84 -1.89 -8.10 13.01
C GLN A 84 -0.57 -7.99 13.78
N ALA A 85 0.55 -8.25 13.10
CA ALA A 85 1.88 -8.08 13.67
C ALA A 85 2.15 -6.60 14.01
N LEU A 86 1.78 -5.67 13.13
CA LEU A 86 1.89 -4.23 13.36
C LEU A 86 1.08 -3.77 14.58
N LEU A 87 -0.14 -4.27 14.75
CA LEU A 87 -0.96 -3.97 15.94
C LEU A 87 -0.33 -4.48 17.24
N SER A 88 0.44 -5.56 17.17
CA SER A 88 1.13 -6.15 18.33
C SER A 88 2.44 -5.43 18.65
N ALA A 89 3.11 -4.90 17.62
CA ALA A 89 4.38 -4.21 17.70
C ALA A 89 4.34 -2.94 16.83
N PRO A 90 3.86 -1.80 17.38
CA PRO A 90 3.84 -0.53 16.66
C PRO A 90 5.24 -0.09 16.25
N ASN A 91 5.36 0.52 15.07
CA ASN A 91 6.62 1.04 14.54
C ASN A 91 6.71 2.57 14.73
N PRO A 92 7.49 3.08 15.71
CA PRO A 92 7.60 4.51 15.97
C PRO A 92 8.43 5.30 14.95
N ASP A 93 9.11 4.63 14.00
CA ASP A 93 9.99 5.24 13.01
C ASP A 93 9.26 5.62 11.70
N ASP A 94 8.07 5.06 11.45
CA ASP A 94 7.17 5.45 10.35
C ASP A 94 5.75 5.79 10.88
N PRO A 95 5.62 6.86 11.68
CA PRO A 95 4.35 7.23 12.30
C PRO A 95 3.36 7.84 11.30
N LEU A 96 2.07 7.54 11.47
CA LEU A 96 0.97 8.26 10.81
C LEU A 96 0.24 9.21 11.76
N ALA A 97 0.22 8.89 13.06
CA ALA A 97 -0.44 9.68 14.08
C ALA A 97 0.61 10.24 15.05
N ASN A 98 1.13 11.43 14.74
CA ASN A 98 2.22 12.06 15.49
C ASN A 98 1.86 12.27 16.97
N ASP A 99 0.63 12.68 17.25
CA ASP A 99 0.09 12.83 18.61
C ASP A 99 0.15 11.52 19.41
N VAL A 100 -0.28 10.42 18.77
CA VAL A 100 -0.24 9.08 19.38
C VAL A 100 1.19 8.62 19.63
N VAL A 101 2.11 8.91 18.69
CA VAL A 101 3.51 8.49 18.75
C VAL A 101 4.27 9.24 19.84
N GLU A 102 4.05 10.54 19.97
CA GLU A 102 4.60 11.34 21.07
C GLU A 102 4.16 10.77 22.41
N GLN A 103 2.88 10.45 22.59
CA GLN A 103 2.42 9.80 23.82
C GLN A 103 3.03 8.41 24.01
N TRP A 104 3.18 7.62 22.94
CA TRP A 104 3.80 6.28 23.00
C TRP A 104 5.27 6.34 23.42
N LYS A 105 6.00 7.38 23.00
CA LYS A 105 7.40 7.64 23.36
C LYS A 105 7.53 8.20 24.78
N THR A 106 6.64 9.12 25.18
CA THR A 106 6.69 9.77 26.50
C THR A 106 6.13 8.89 27.61
N ASN A 107 4.99 8.23 27.40
CA ASN A 107 4.34 7.39 28.39
C ASN A 107 3.63 6.19 27.72
N LYS A 108 4.43 5.16 27.42
CA LYS A 108 3.94 3.92 26.79
C LYS A 108 2.85 3.21 27.60
N ALA A 109 2.94 3.23 28.94
CA ALA A 109 1.95 2.55 29.79
C ALA A 109 0.55 3.18 29.64
N GLN A 110 0.48 4.50 29.71
CA GLN A 110 -0.77 5.24 29.50
C GLN A 110 -1.29 5.11 28.07
N ALA A 111 -0.40 5.09 27.07
CA ALA A 111 -0.79 4.87 25.68
C ALA A 111 -1.43 3.48 25.49
N ILE A 112 -0.88 2.44 26.12
CA ILE A 112 -1.45 1.09 26.10
C ILE A 112 -2.80 1.04 26.83
N GLU A 113 -2.94 1.73 27.96
CA GLU A 113 -4.21 1.82 28.68
C GLU A 113 -5.29 2.52 27.83
N THR A 114 -4.92 3.62 27.17
CA THR A 114 -5.79 4.36 26.24
C THR A 114 -6.21 3.48 25.05
N ALA A 115 -5.32 2.62 24.55
CA ALA A 115 -5.62 1.69 23.47
C ALA A 115 -6.56 0.53 23.86
N ARG A 116 -6.69 0.23 25.16
CA ARG A 116 -7.55 -0.83 25.69
C ARG A 116 -8.96 -0.34 26.06
N ALA A 117 -9.12 0.96 26.28
CA ALA A 117 -10.38 1.60 26.63
C ALA A 117 -11.32 1.69 25.41
#